data_AF-A0A9P7YM32-F1
#
_entry.id   AF-A0A9P7YM32-F1
#
_cell.length_a   1.000
_cell.length_b   1.000
_cell.length_c   1.000
_cell.angle_alpha   90.00
_cell.angle_beta   90.00
_cell.angle_gamma   90.00
#
_symmetry.space_group_name_H-M   'P 1'
#
loop_
_entity.id
_entity.type
_entity.pdbx_description
1 polymer ?
#
loop_
_entity_poly.entity_id
_entity_poly.type
_entity_poly.pdbx_seq_one_letter_code
_entity_poly.pdbx_strand_id
1 'polypeptide(L)'
;MSEREPALDITHVAPEPLLPRQCSLCERRKRACTLLKISPRCLACVESDAVCSFTMPSKGEWDKLNRAEEKLEQELVVVGTWLKAEVSNLQRRLAQIAAARLLQPLDITKATEAFAQLLQEENTAYELMVTMLGRRARLSKQQEFLRVRGEEMLHRGMAVLDEEDAMDWEENGGQEEDKEAAIDEGQEDDTKSFSDTKSKNDSTDRIGRNS
;
A
#
# COMPACT_ATOMS: atom_id res chain seq x y z
N MET A 1 49.84 6.11 -2.44
CA MET A 1 49.02 6.50 -1.29
C MET A 1 47.57 6.23 -1.69
N SER A 2 47.01 5.11 -1.25
CA SER A 2 45.63 4.73 -1.58
C SER A 2 44.67 5.45 -0.64
N GLU A 3 43.94 6.41 -1.18
CA GLU A 3 42.83 7.05 -0.50
C GLU A 3 41.71 6.02 -0.37
N ARG A 4 41.47 5.55 0.86
CA ARG A 4 40.30 4.73 1.18
C ARG A 4 39.10 5.65 1.20
N GLU A 5 38.16 5.43 0.28
CA GLU A 5 36.86 6.09 0.31
C GLU A 5 36.16 5.81 1.64
N PRO A 6 35.59 6.84 2.30
CA PRO A 6 34.86 6.66 3.54
C PRO A 6 33.56 5.88 3.25
N ALA A 7 33.45 4.70 3.82
CA ALA A 7 32.18 3.96 3.83
C ALA A 7 31.11 4.82 4.51
N LEU A 8 30.12 5.25 3.73
CA LEU A 8 28.93 5.89 4.29
C LEU A 8 28.19 4.86 5.12
N ASP A 9 28.34 4.98 6.43
CA ASP A 9 27.62 4.19 7.43
C ASP A 9 26.15 4.61 7.42
N ILE A 10 25.38 3.96 6.55
CA ILE A 10 23.91 4.03 6.53
C ILE A 10 23.45 3.18 7.72
N THR A 11 23.58 3.75 8.92
CA THR A 11 22.91 3.19 10.09
C THR A 11 21.41 3.18 9.78
N HIS A 12 20.83 1.99 9.74
CA HIS A 12 19.40 1.79 9.62
C HIS A 12 18.73 2.40 10.86
N VAL A 13 18.36 3.68 10.76
CA VAL A 13 17.46 4.31 11.73
C VAL A 13 16.18 3.48 11.69
N ALA A 14 15.91 2.75 12.78
CA ALA A 14 14.67 2.02 12.93
C ALA A 14 13.54 3.04 12.72
N PRO A 15 12.58 2.77 11.82
CA PRO A 15 11.52 3.72 11.54
C PRO A 15 10.80 4.01 12.84
N GLU A 16 10.89 5.27 13.28
CA GLU A 16 10.16 5.76 14.44
C GLU A 16 8.69 5.37 14.24
N PRO A 17 8.04 4.71 15.20
CA PRO A 17 6.67 4.26 15.04
C PRO A 17 5.83 5.51 14.73
N LEU A 18 5.30 5.56 13.51
CA LEU A 18 4.54 6.69 13.00
C LEU A 18 3.28 6.82 13.87
N LEU A 19 3.38 7.65 14.90
CA LEU A 19 2.25 7.91 15.78
C LEU A 19 1.08 8.42 14.93
N PRO A 20 -0.12 7.87 15.12
CA PRO A 20 -1.27 8.25 14.34
C PRO A 20 -1.51 9.75 14.41
N ARG A 21 -1.77 10.36 13.25
CA ARG A 21 -2.08 11.79 13.17
C ARG A 21 -3.27 12.12 14.07
N GLN A 22 -3.08 13.09 14.96
CA GLN A 22 -4.14 13.61 15.81
C GLN A 22 -5.20 14.34 14.96
N CYS A 23 -6.46 14.27 15.36
CA CYS A 23 -7.48 15.13 14.77
C CYS A 23 -7.18 16.60 15.11
N SER A 24 -7.59 17.52 14.25
CA SER A 24 -7.32 18.96 14.40
C SER A 24 -7.80 19.55 15.74
N LEU A 25 -8.84 18.98 16.34
CA LEU A 25 -9.33 19.38 17.66
C LEU A 25 -8.39 18.93 18.79
N CYS A 26 -7.96 17.66 18.76
CA CYS A 26 -7.02 17.10 19.73
C CYS A 26 -5.66 17.79 19.65
N GLU A 27 -5.18 18.06 18.43
CA GLU A 27 -3.93 18.77 18.19
C GLU A 27 -3.96 20.18 18.79
N ARG A 28 -5.02 20.97 18.53
CA ARG A 28 -5.19 22.32 19.12
C ARG A 28 -5.28 22.28 20.65
N ARG A 29 -5.88 21.24 21.21
CA ARG A 29 -6.03 21.07 22.66
C ARG A 29 -4.85 20.36 23.32
N LYS A 30 -3.84 19.94 22.54
CA LYS A 30 -2.70 19.14 22.99
C LYS A 30 -3.12 17.90 23.79
N ARG A 31 -4.20 17.23 23.36
CA ARG A 31 -4.72 16.00 23.98
C ARG A 31 -4.41 14.79 23.11
N ALA A 32 -4.23 13.62 23.75
CA ALA A 32 -4.09 12.37 23.04
C ALA A 32 -5.34 12.12 22.16
N CYS A 33 -5.11 11.83 20.88
CA CYS A 33 -6.17 11.51 19.95
C CYS A 33 -6.31 10.00 19.84
N THR A 34 -7.09 9.41 20.74
CA THR A 34 -7.37 7.98 20.73
C THR A 34 -8.64 7.73 19.93
N LEU A 35 -8.55 7.08 18.78
CA LEU A 35 -9.75 6.72 18.02
C LEU A 35 -10.53 5.62 18.71
N LEU A 36 -11.83 5.84 18.82
CA LEU A 36 -12.76 4.82 19.29
C LEU A 36 -13.06 3.84 18.17
N LYS A 37 -13.25 2.58 18.54
CA LYS A 37 -13.44 1.47 17.60
C LYS A 37 -14.85 1.52 16.97
N ILE A 38 -15.86 1.93 17.76
CA ILE A 38 -17.29 2.03 17.36
C ILE A 38 -17.68 3.36 16.70
N SER A 39 -16.81 4.37 16.76
CA SER A 39 -17.16 5.72 16.31
C SER A 39 -16.14 6.22 15.31
N PRO A 40 -16.57 6.90 14.23
CA PRO A 40 -15.64 7.63 13.37
C PRO A 40 -14.95 8.79 14.10
N ARG A 41 -15.34 9.10 15.35
CA ARG A 41 -14.79 10.15 16.19
C ARG A 41 -13.80 9.58 17.22
N CYS A 42 -12.75 10.32 17.53
CA CYS A 42 -11.86 9.98 18.64
C CYS A 42 -12.55 10.16 20.00
N LEU A 43 -12.04 9.47 21.04
CA LEU A 43 -12.57 9.47 22.40
C LEU A 43 -12.75 10.90 22.94
N ALA A 44 -11.72 11.72 22.84
CA ALA A 44 -11.79 13.12 23.29
C ALA A 44 -12.87 13.93 22.55
N CYS A 45 -13.13 13.65 21.27
CA CYS A 45 -14.19 14.30 20.50
C CYS A 45 -15.58 13.78 20.85
N VAL A 46 -15.72 12.49 21.20
CA VAL A 46 -16.98 11.90 21.68
C VAL A 46 -17.32 12.46 23.07
N GLU A 47 -16.36 12.47 24.01
CA GLU A 47 -16.54 13.03 25.35
C GLU A 47 -16.90 14.52 25.34
N SER A 48 -16.30 15.28 24.41
CA SER A 48 -16.56 16.73 24.29
C SER A 48 -17.79 17.07 23.45
N ASP A 49 -18.50 16.05 22.95
CA ASP A 49 -19.48 16.14 21.87
C ASP A 49 -19.10 17.10 20.72
N ALA A 50 -17.82 17.10 20.33
CA ALA A 50 -17.29 17.90 19.23
C ALA A 50 -17.09 17.08 17.94
N VAL A 51 -17.32 17.69 16.77
CA VAL A 51 -17.08 17.07 15.47
C VAL A 51 -15.59 16.67 15.35
N CYS A 52 -15.33 15.38 15.14
CA CYS A 52 -13.97 14.89 14.92
C CYS A 52 -13.61 15.09 13.45
N SER A 53 -12.48 15.73 13.17
CA SER A 53 -11.96 15.87 11.81
C SER A 53 -11.25 14.60 11.32
N PHE A 54 -11.13 13.57 12.15
CA PHE A 54 -10.56 12.29 11.73
C PHE A 54 -11.59 11.55 10.86
N THR A 55 -11.46 11.68 9.54
CA THR A 55 -12.29 10.95 8.58
C THR A 55 -11.49 9.79 8.00
N MET A 56 -12.07 8.60 8.00
CA MET A 56 -11.53 7.48 7.22
C MET A 56 -11.52 7.84 5.75
N PRO A 57 -10.48 7.43 5.01
CA PRO A 57 -10.55 7.50 3.58
C PRO A 57 -11.72 6.66 3.09
N SER A 58 -12.62 7.26 2.32
CA SER A 58 -13.74 6.51 1.77
C SER A 58 -13.24 5.49 0.74
N LYS A 59 -14.02 4.44 0.44
CA LYS A 59 -13.71 3.51 -0.65
C LYS A 59 -13.41 4.26 -1.96
N GLY A 60 -14.18 5.31 -2.25
CA GLY A 60 -13.95 6.14 -3.43
C GLY A 60 -12.62 6.92 -3.42
N GLU A 61 -12.06 7.25 -2.26
CA GLU A 61 -10.73 7.87 -2.15
C GLU A 61 -9.61 6.87 -2.40
N TRP A 62 -9.76 5.64 -1.87
CA TRP A 62 -8.87 4.52 -2.19
C TRP A 62 -8.86 4.22 -3.69
N ASP A 63 -10.03 4.11 -4.31
CA ASP A 63 -10.16 3.86 -5.75
C ASP A 63 -9.53 5.00 -6.58
N LYS A 64 -9.60 6.25 -6.10
CA LYS A 64 -8.92 7.38 -6.76
C LYS A 64 -7.39 7.25 -6.65
N LEU A 65 -6.87 6.85 -5.50
CA LEU A 65 -5.43 6.68 -5.32
C LEU A 65 -4.90 5.53 -6.19
N ASN A 66 -5.59 4.39 -6.21
CA ASN A 66 -5.21 3.23 -7.02
C ASN A 66 -5.19 3.58 -8.52
N ARG A 67 -6.20 4.31 -9.02
CA ARG A 67 -6.21 4.80 -10.40
C ARG A 67 -5.07 5.78 -10.70
N ALA A 68 -4.71 6.63 -9.74
CA ALA A 68 -3.62 7.58 -9.90
C ALA A 68 -2.26 6.87 -9.95
N GLU A 69 -2.09 5.81 -9.16
CA GLU A 69 -0.91 4.94 -9.18
C GLU A 69 -0.82 4.17 -10.49
N GLU A 70 -1.89 3.49 -10.91
CA GLU A 70 -1.92 2.77 -12.19
C GLU A 70 -1.58 3.71 -13.35
N LYS A 71 -2.11 4.93 -13.35
CA LYS A 71 -1.76 5.96 -14.33
C LYS A 71 -0.27 6.32 -14.27
N LEU A 72 0.34 6.44 -13.09
CA LEU A 72 1.79 6.67 -12.98
C LEU A 72 2.61 5.49 -13.48
N GLU A 73 2.19 4.26 -13.22
CA GLU A 73 2.88 3.08 -13.73
C GLU A 73 2.85 3.05 -15.25
N GLN A 74 1.70 3.35 -15.86
CA GLN A 74 1.57 3.50 -17.31
C GLN A 74 2.48 4.62 -17.84
N GLU A 75 2.48 5.80 -17.20
CA GLU A 75 3.37 6.91 -17.55
C GLU A 75 4.85 6.51 -17.45
N LEU A 76 5.26 5.75 -16.42
CA LEU A 76 6.62 5.26 -16.24
C LEU A 76 7.02 4.22 -17.30
N VAL A 77 6.11 3.34 -17.70
CA VAL A 77 6.34 2.41 -18.80
C VAL A 77 6.57 3.17 -20.09
N VAL A 78 5.72 4.16 -20.40
CA VAL A 78 5.87 5.01 -21.60
C VAL A 78 7.24 5.72 -21.57
N VAL A 79 7.60 6.37 -20.47
CA VAL A 79 8.91 7.03 -20.31
C VAL A 79 10.06 6.03 -20.46
N GLY A 80 9.96 4.84 -19.86
CA GLY A 80 10.97 3.79 -19.96
C GLY A 80 11.17 3.29 -21.40
N THR A 81 10.07 3.08 -22.13
CA THR A 81 10.14 2.70 -23.56
C THR A 81 10.72 3.81 -24.43
N TRP A 82 10.35 5.07 -24.17
CA TRP A 82 10.92 6.24 -24.84
C TRP A 82 12.42 6.36 -24.58
N LEU A 83 12.86 6.28 -23.32
CA LEU A 83 14.29 6.32 -22.95
C LEU A 83 15.09 5.22 -23.64
N LYS A 84 14.55 3.99 -23.68
CA LYS A 84 15.21 2.87 -24.35
C LYS A 84 15.37 3.11 -25.86
N ALA A 85 14.34 3.66 -26.50
CA ALA A 85 14.39 4.03 -27.91
C ALA A 85 15.40 5.15 -28.16
N GLU A 86 15.44 6.17 -27.29
CA GLU A 86 16.35 7.30 -27.42
C GLU A 86 17.81 6.90 -27.23
N VAL A 87 18.13 6.06 -26.22
CA VAL A 87 19.46 5.49 -26.05
C VAL A 87 19.89 4.71 -27.29
N SER A 88 18.98 3.95 -27.89
CA SER A 88 19.26 3.21 -29.14
C SER A 88 19.51 4.16 -30.32
N ASN A 89 18.82 5.29 -30.38
CA ASN A 89 19.02 6.33 -31.38
C ASN A 89 20.38 7.02 -31.21
N LEU A 90 20.72 7.43 -29.99
CA LEU A 90 22.02 8.01 -29.65
C LEU A 90 23.17 7.06 -30.00
N GLN A 91 23.05 5.77 -29.67
CA GLN A 91 24.02 4.74 -30.08
C GLN A 91 24.21 4.68 -31.60
N ARG A 92 23.12 4.76 -32.37
CA ARG A 92 23.17 4.79 -33.84
C ARG A 92 23.83 6.07 -34.36
N ARG A 93 23.49 7.24 -33.80
CA ARG A 93 24.11 8.54 -34.15
C ARG A 93 25.60 8.54 -33.86
N LEU A 94 26.02 8.00 -32.71
CA LEU A 94 27.44 7.84 -32.37
C LEU A 94 28.17 6.93 -33.35
N ALA A 95 27.57 5.79 -33.73
CA ALA A 95 28.14 4.90 -34.73
C ALA A 95 28.29 5.57 -36.11
N GLN A 96 27.31 6.37 -36.53
CA GLN A 96 27.36 7.15 -37.77
C GLN A 96 28.47 8.22 -37.73
N ILE A 97 28.61 8.95 -36.62
CA ILE A 97 29.68 9.95 -36.46
C ILE A 97 31.05 9.26 -36.49
N ALA A 98 31.21 8.14 -35.78
CA ALA A 98 32.44 7.36 -35.80
C ALA A 98 32.81 6.89 -37.22
N ALA A 99 31.82 6.45 -38.01
CA ALA A 99 32.02 6.08 -39.41
C ALA A 99 32.36 7.28 -40.30
N ALA A 100 31.68 8.41 -40.14
CA ALA A 100 31.90 9.62 -40.93
C ALA A 100 33.27 10.26 -40.67
N ARG A 101 33.78 10.15 -39.43
CA ARG A 101 35.10 10.66 -39.03
C ARG A 101 36.25 9.99 -39.78
N LEU A 102 36.03 8.80 -40.36
CA LEU A 102 37.02 8.13 -41.22
C LEU A 102 37.12 8.76 -42.61
N LEU A 103 36.17 9.60 -43.02
CA LEU A 103 36.00 10.02 -44.42
C LEU A 103 36.19 11.52 -44.67
N GLN A 104 36.07 12.40 -43.67
CA GLN A 104 36.15 13.87 -43.89
C GLN A 104 36.80 14.64 -42.73
N PRO A 105 37.51 15.76 -43.01
CA PRO A 105 37.93 16.72 -41.98
C PRO A 105 36.70 17.41 -41.37
N LEU A 106 36.60 17.37 -40.04
CA LEU A 106 35.48 17.93 -39.28
C LEU A 106 35.53 19.47 -39.28
N ASP A 107 34.41 20.09 -39.67
CA ASP A 107 34.12 21.48 -39.37
C ASP A 107 33.79 21.61 -37.88
N ILE A 108 34.75 22.13 -37.11
CA ILE A 108 34.70 22.20 -35.65
C ILE A 108 33.46 22.98 -35.18
N THR A 109 33.02 23.99 -35.93
CA THR A 109 31.91 24.86 -35.53
C THR A 109 30.58 24.09 -35.49
N LYS A 110 30.29 23.35 -36.56
CA LYS A 110 29.08 22.50 -36.64
C LYS A 110 29.10 21.39 -35.59
N ALA A 111 30.28 20.84 -35.30
CA ALA A 111 30.43 19.82 -34.26
C ALA A 111 30.11 20.41 -32.87
N THR A 112 30.56 21.63 -32.57
CA THR A 112 30.26 22.29 -31.29
C THR A 112 28.78 22.64 -31.13
N GLU A 113 28.11 23.10 -32.17
CA GLU A 113 26.67 23.39 -32.14
C GLU A 113 25.84 22.11 -31.94
N ALA A 114 26.17 21.04 -32.65
CA ALA A 114 25.50 19.74 -32.49
C ALA A 114 25.69 19.18 -31.06
N PHE A 115 26.86 19.38 -30.47
CA PHE A 115 27.13 18.96 -29.09
C PHE A 115 26.32 19.77 -28.07
N ALA A 116 26.19 21.08 -28.29
CA ALA A 116 25.37 21.95 -27.42
C ALA A 116 23.88 21.55 -27.47
N GLN A 117 23.35 21.21 -28.64
CA GLN A 117 21.97 20.72 -28.80
C GLN A 117 21.76 19.40 -28.06
N LEU A 118 22.69 18.45 -28.18
CA LEU A 118 22.62 17.16 -27.47
C LEU A 118 22.61 17.34 -25.95
N LEU A 119 23.45 18.23 -25.41
CA LEU A 119 23.44 18.54 -23.97
C LEU A 119 22.12 19.16 -23.51
N GLN A 120 21.49 19.99 -24.35
CA GLN A 120 20.18 20.57 -24.03
C GLN A 120 19.08 19.49 -24.01
N GLU A 121 19.06 18.60 -25.00
CA GLU A 121 18.14 17.46 -25.05
C GLU A 121 18.32 16.55 -23.81
N GLU A 122 19.56 16.23 -23.45
CA GLU A 122 19.89 15.43 -22.26
C GLU A 122 19.39 16.07 -20.96
N ASN A 123 19.61 17.38 -20.78
CA ASN A 123 19.12 18.11 -19.61
C ASN A 123 17.59 18.08 -19.52
N THR A 124 16.87 18.26 -20.63
CA THR A 124 15.40 18.20 -20.63
C THR A 124 14.87 16.81 -20.30
N ALA A 125 15.52 15.75 -20.82
CA ALA A 125 15.16 14.37 -20.51
C ALA A 125 15.39 14.05 -19.01
N TYR A 126 16.49 14.54 -18.45
CA TYR A 126 16.81 14.39 -17.04
C TYR A 126 15.79 15.10 -16.13
N GLU A 127 15.42 16.35 -16.43
CA GLU A 127 14.41 17.08 -15.66
C GLU A 127 13.04 16.40 -15.67
N LEU A 128 12.63 15.85 -16.82
CA LEU A 128 11.39 15.07 -16.94
C LEU A 128 11.45 13.81 -16.06
N MET A 129 12.55 13.07 -16.13
CA MET A 129 12.75 11.87 -15.31
C MET A 129 12.71 12.18 -13.81
N VAL A 130 13.41 13.23 -13.37
CA VAL A 130 13.40 13.69 -11.97
C VAL A 130 11.98 14.05 -11.51
N THR A 131 11.22 14.74 -12.36
CA THR A 131 9.83 15.11 -12.08
C THR A 131 8.93 13.88 -11.90
N MET A 132 9.08 12.87 -12.77
CA MET A 132 8.32 11.62 -12.69
C MET A 132 8.67 10.80 -11.45
N LEU A 133 9.97 10.66 -11.13
CA LEU A 133 10.44 9.98 -9.92
C LEU A 133 9.93 10.69 -8.66
N GLY A 134 9.95 12.02 -8.64
CA GLY A 134 9.40 12.82 -7.55
C GLY A 134 7.89 12.62 -7.37
N ARG A 135 7.13 12.47 -8.47
CA ARG A 135 5.69 12.18 -8.42
C ARG A 135 5.41 10.78 -7.90
N ARG A 136 6.18 9.77 -8.33
CA ARG A 136 6.09 8.38 -7.83
C ARG A 136 6.36 8.30 -6.33
N ALA A 137 7.43 8.95 -5.86
CA ALA A 137 7.77 8.97 -4.44
C ALA A 137 6.66 9.58 -3.57
N ARG A 138 5.98 10.62 -4.05
CA ARG A 138 4.82 11.21 -3.36
C ARG A 138 3.63 10.26 -3.29
N LEU A 139 3.28 9.57 -4.37
CA LEU A 139 2.19 8.59 -4.34
C LEU A 139 2.53 7.41 -3.43
N SER A 140 3.75 6.88 -3.48
CA SER A 140 4.19 5.81 -2.58
C SER A 140 4.05 6.21 -1.10
N LYS A 141 4.42 7.44 -0.74
CA LYS A 141 4.19 7.97 0.62
C LYS A 141 2.71 8.08 0.97
N GLN A 142 1.85 8.47 0.02
CA GLN A 142 0.41 8.53 0.25
C GLN A 142 -0.17 7.13 0.48
N GLN A 143 0.22 6.14 -0.31
CA GLN A 143 -0.20 4.76 -0.10
C GLN A 143 0.25 4.22 1.24
N GLU A 144 1.52 4.40 1.60
CA GLU A 144 2.04 3.91 2.87
C GLU A 144 1.30 4.56 4.04
N PHE A 145 1.04 5.87 3.95
CA PHE A 145 0.21 6.56 4.94
C PHE A 145 -1.19 5.96 5.05
N LEU A 146 -1.85 5.68 3.92
CA LEU A 146 -3.19 5.09 3.96
C LEU A 146 -3.16 3.62 4.44
N ARG A 147 -2.10 2.85 4.11
CA ARG A 147 -1.91 1.46 4.53
C ARG A 147 -1.71 1.36 6.03
N VAL A 148 -0.75 2.09 6.58
CA VAL A 148 -0.51 2.18 8.04
C VAL A 148 -1.79 2.59 8.76
N ARG A 149 -2.49 3.59 8.21
CA ARG A 149 -3.77 4.03 8.78
C ARG A 149 -4.85 2.94 8.70
N GLY A 150 -4.92 2.19 7.60
CA GLY A 150 -5.86 1.07 7.45
C GLY A 150 -5.56 -0.08 8.40
N GLU A 151 -4.28 -0.47 8.55
CA GLU A 151 -3.82 -1.50 9.48
C GLU A 151 -4.13 -1.14 10.93
N GLU A 152 -3.85 0.10 11.35
CA GLU A 152 -4.20 0.60 12.68
C GLU A 152 -5.71 0.49 12.94
N MET A 153 -6.52 0.78 11.92
CA MET A 153 -7.98 0.69 12.03
C MET A 153 -8.48 -0.76 12.08
N LEU A 154 -7.88 -1.68 11.33
CA LEU A 154 -8.18 -3.10 11.38
C LEU A 154 -7.79 -3.72 12.72
N HIS A 155 -6.58 -3.44 13.22
CA HIS A 155 -6.14 -3.90 14.53
C HIS A 155 -7.07 -3.43 15.64
N ARG A 156 -7.52 -2.18 15.57
CA ARG A 156 -8.53 -1.65 16.49
C ARG A 156 -9.87 -2.36 16.34
N GLY A 157 -10.33 -2.62 15.13
CA GLY A 157 -11.58 -3.35 14.88
C GLY A 157 -11.56 -4.78 15.42
N MET A 158 -10.51 -5.56 15.13
CA MET A 158 -10.40 -6.95 15.60
C MET A 158 -10.26 -7.03 17.12
N ALA A 159 -9.52 -6.11 17.74
CA ALA A 159 -9.44 -6.07 19.20
C ALA A 159 -10.78 -5.73 19.88
N VAL A 160 -11.81 -5.25 19.16
CA VAL A 160 -13.18 -5.17 19.72
C VAL A 160 -13.84 -6.52 19.67
N LEU A 161 -13.75 -7.21 18.54
CA LEU A 161 -14.42 -8.49 18.35
C LEU A 161 -13.91 -9.51 19.38
N ASP A 162 -12.61 -9.52 19.66
CA ASP A 162 -12.04 -10.37 20.71
C ASP A 162 -12.56 -10.02 22.12
N GLU A 163 -12.87 -8.74 22.40
CA GLU A 163 -13.44 -8.29 23.68
C GLU A 163 -14.94 -8.64 23.79
N GLU A 164 -15.70 -8.51 22.71
CA GLU A 164 -17.11 -8.90 22.65
C GLU A 164 -17.28 -10.41 22.77
N ASP A 165 -16.49 -11.20 22.02
CA ASP A 165 -16.49 -12.66 22.13
C ASP A 165 -16.14 -13.08 23.56
N ALA A 166 -15.15 -12.46 24.20
CA ALA A 166 -14.78 -12.77 25.59
C ALA A 166 -15.93 -12.49 26.58
N MET A 167 -16.67 -11.39 26.42
CA MET A 167 -17.84 -11.10 27.25
C MET A 167 -19.00 -12.08 26.99
N ASP A 168 -19.26 -12.45 25.74
CA ASP A 168 -20.28 -13.43 25.38
C ASP A 168 -19.95 -14.83 25.94
N TRP A 169 -18.66 -15.20 25.97
CA TRP A 169 -18.19 -16.43 26.63
C TRP A 169 -18.40 -16.40 28.14
N GLU A 170 -18.21 -15.26 28.82
CA GLU A 170 -18.48 -15.13 30.26
C GLU A 170 -19.99 -15.19 30.58
N GLU A 171 -20.85 -14.61 29.73
CA GLU A 171 -22.30 -14.59 29.97
C GLU A 171 -22.99 -15.92 29.62
N ASN A 172 -22.60 -16.57 28.52
CA ASN A 172 -23.21 -17.84 28.08
C ASN A 172 -22.46 -19.08 28.54
N GLY A 173 -21.13 -19.04 28.67
CA GLY A 173 -20.31 -20.19 29.08
C GLY A 173 -20.63 -20.65 30.51
N GLY A 174 -20.99 -19.73 31.40
CA GLY A 174 -21.45 -20.07 32.75
C GLY A 174 -22.81 -20.77 32.79
N GLN A 175 -23.64 -20.65 31.73
CA GLN A 175 -24.96 -21.30 31.66
C GLN A 175 -24.92 -22.67 30.97
N GLU A 176 -23.88 -22.98 30.20
CA GLU A 176 -23.71 -24.30 29.57
C GLU A 176 -23.14 -25.34 30.54
N GLU A 177 -22.19 -24.97 31.42
CA GLU A 177 -21.67 -25.89 32.45
C GLU A 177 -22.77 -26.36 33.43
N ASP A 178 -23.72 -25.46 33.79
CA ASP A 178 -24.86 -25.79 34.64
C ASP A 178 -25.89 -26.71 33.94
N LYS A 179 -25.98 -26.67 32.61
CA LYS A 179 -26.87 -27.57 31.84
C LYS A 179 -26.23 -28.92 31.58
N GLU A 180 -24.91 -28.98 31.39
CA GLU A 180 -24.18 -30.24 31.19
C GLU A 180 -24.16 -31.08 32.47
N ALA A 181 -24.09 -30.45 33.66
CA ALA A 181 -24.25 -31.15 34.94
C ALA A 181 -25.68 -31.69 35.19
N ALA A 182 -26.71 -31.12 34.54
CA ALA A 182 -28.10 -31.55 34.69
C ALA A 182 -28.50 -32.70 33.75
N ILE A 183 -27.66 -33.04 32.77
CA ILE A 183 -27.95 -34.10 31.77
C ILE A 183 -27.35 -35.46 32.19
N ASP A 184 -26.44 -35.51 33.17
CA ASP A 184 -25.82 -36.76 33.66
C ASP A 184 -26.72 -37.59 34.61
N GLU A 185 -27.92 -37.12 34.98
CA GLU A 185 -28.86 -37.89 35.81
C GLU A 185 -30.03 -38.53 35.04
N GLY A 186 -30.05 -38.48 33.70
CA GLY A 186 -31.27 -38.75 32.94
C GLY A 186 -31.13 -39.54 31.64
N GLN A 187 -30.33 -40.61 31.57
CA GLN A 187 -30.44 -41.52 30.41
C GLN A 187 -30.01 -42.97 30.70
N GLU A 188 -30.84 -43.69 31.44
CA GLU A 188 -31.03 -45.13 31.20
C GLU A 188 -32.14 -45.32 30.15
N ASP A 189 -31.84 -46.18 29.17
CA ASP A 189 -32.75 -46.82 28.22
C ASP A 189 -33.55 -45.95 27.23
N ASP A 190 -33.04 -45.86 25.99
CA ASP A 190 -33.75 -46.51 24.88
C ASP A 190 -32.85 -46.61 23.64
N THR A 191 -32.25 -47.78 23.49
CA THR A 191 -31.64 -48.26 22.26
C THR A 191 -32.74 -48.56 21.24
N LYS A 192 -33.14 -47.56 20.45
CA LYS A 192 -33.97 -47.81 19.26
C LYS A 192 -33.35 -47.22 18.00
N SER A 193 -32.59 -48.10 17.37
CA SER A 193 -32.44 -48.24 15.91
C SER A 193 -33.17 -47.20 15.06
N PHE A 194 -32.43 -46.32 14.41
CA PHE A 194 -32.87 -45.78 13.13
C PHE A 194 -31.73 -45.88 12.12
N SER A 195 -31.93 -46.84 11.23
CA SER A 195 -31.11 -47.24 10.11
C SER A 195 -30.97 -46.13 9.06
N ASP A 196 -29.80 -46.12 8.42
CA ASP A 196 -29.59 -45.91 6.98
C ASP A 196 -30.46 -44.87 6.26
N THR A 197 -29.89 -43.71 5.96
CA THR A 197 -30.00 -43.14 4.60
C THR A 197 -28.73 -42.41 4.20
N LYS A 198 -27.88 -43.18 3.52
CA LYS A 198 -27.00 -42.78 2.41
C LYS A 198 -27.67 -41.71 1.53
N SER A 199 -27.11 -40.51 1.46
CA SER A 199 -27.36 -39.61 0.33
C SER A 199 -26.06 -38.99 -0.18
N LYS A 200 -25.63 -39.55 -1.30
CA LYS A 200 -24.59 -39.03 -2.20
C LYS A 200 -25.12 -37.75 -2.84
N ASN A 201 -24.38 -36.65 -2.72
CA ASN A 201 -24.40 -35.54 -3.67
C ASN A 201 -22.92 -35.10 -3.77
N ASP A 202 -22.05 -35.71 -4.57
CA ASP A 202 -21.95 -35.59 -6.04
C ASP A 202 -22.72 -34.42 -6.65
N SER A 203 -22.04 -33.28 -6.83
CA SER A 203 -22.26 -32.43 -7.99
C SER A 203 -21.04 -31.56 -8.27
N THR A 204 -20.31 -32.04 -9.27
CA THR A 204 -19.48 -31.38 -10.27
C THR A 204 -19.83 -29.92 -10.65
N ASP A 205 -18.78 -29.25 -11.14
CA ASP A 205 -18.74 -28.23 -12.20
C ASP A 205 -19.22 -26.80 -11.93
N ARG A 206 -18.27 -25.85 -11.99
CA ARG A 206 -18.10 -25.02 -13.19
C ARG A 206 -16.82 -24.18 -13.19
N ILE A 207 -15.92 -24.55 -14.08
CA ILE A 207 -14.87 -23.70 -14.64
C ILE A 207 -15.54 -22.71 -15.59
N GLY A 208 -15.43 -21.42 -15.32
CA GLY A 208 -15.83 -20.34 -16.23
C GLY A 208 -14.63 -19.45 -16.54
N ARG A 209 -13.91 -19.75 -17.62
CA ARG A 209 -12.98 -18.82 -18.30
C ARG A 209 -13.82 -17.74 -18.98
N ASN A 210 -13.56 -16.47 -18.72
CA ASN A 210 -13.90 -15.41 -19.66
C ASN A 210 -12.62 -14.85 -20.27
N SER A 211 -12.62 -14.91 -21.60
CA SER A 211 -11.71 -14.23 -22.53
C SER A 211 -12.11 -12.76 -22.68
#